data_AF-A0A6N8YB84-F1
#
_entry.id   AF-A0A6N8YB84-F1
#
_cell.length_a   1.000
_cell.length_b   1.000
_cell.length_c   1.000
_cell.angle_alpha   90.00
_cell.angle_beta   90.00
_cell.angle_gamma   90.00
#
_symmetry.space_group_name_H-M   'P 1'
#
loop_
_entity.id
_entity.type
_entity.pdbx_description
1 polymer ?
#
loop_
_entity_poly.entity_id
_entity_poly.type
_entity_poly.pdbx_seq_one_letter_code
_entity_poly.pdbx_strand_id
1 'polypeptide(L)' 'MQGTVKWFNSSKGYGFITSSEVQDDVFVHYTAIEGEGYKTLNEGDEVTFEITQGKKGPTATNVVPA' A
#
# COMPACT_ATOMS: atom_id res chain seq x y z
N MET A 1 0.24 -1.46 10.95
CA MET A 1 -0.78 -0.42 10.73
C MET A 1 -1.84 -0.97 9.80
N GLN A 2 -3.05 -0.47 9.88
CA GLN A 2 -4.16 -0.85 9.00
C GLN A 2 -4.57 0.30 8.11
N GLY A 3 -5.09 -0.01 6.93
CA GLY A 3 -5.61 1.00 6.02
C GLY A 3 -6.37 0.39 4.86
N THR A 4 -6.85 1.27 4.00
CA THR A 4 -7.64 0.93 2.82
C THR A 4 -6.95 1.45 1.58
N VAL A 5 -6.87 0.62 0.56
CA VAL A 5 -6.27 1.00 -0.72
C VAL A 5 -7.14 2.06 -1.37
N LYS A 6 -6.59 3.28 -1.48
CA LYS A 6 -7.27 4.42 -2.11
C LYS A 6 -7.35 4.23 -3.62
N TRP A 7 -6.26 3.74 -4.21
CA TRP A 7 -6.20 3.30 -5.60
C TRP A 7 -4.89 2.55 -5.83
N PHE A 8 -4.88 1.65 -6.81
CA PHE A 8 -3.68 0.97 -7.26
C PHE A 8 -3.71 0.80 -8.78
N ASN A 9 -2.60 1.09 -9.44
CA ASN A 9 -2.45 0.85 -10.86
C ASN A 9 -1.59 -0.39 -11.08
N SER A 10 -2.22 -1.52 -11.36
CA SER A 10 -1.54 -2.81 -11.55
C SER A 10 -0.56 -2.81 -12.72
N SER A 11 -0.87 -2.06 -13.80
CA SER A 11 0.04 -1.93 -14.95
C SER A 11 1.32 -1.18 -14.60
N LYS A 12 1.26 -0.18 -13.71
CA LYS A 12 2.44 0.58 -13.25
C LYS A 12 3.06 0.03 -11.97
N GLY A 13 2.35 -0.83 -11.24
CA GLY A 13 2.83 -1.48 -10.01
C GLY A 13 2.92 -0.54 -8.80
N TYR A 14 2.10 0.51 -8.73
CA TYR A 14 2.07 1.39 -7.55
C TYR A 14 0.69 1.99 -7.31
N GLY A 15 0.49 2.49 -6.10
CA GLY A 15 -0.75 3.11 -5.65
C GLY A 15 -0.57 3.87 -4.34
N PHE A 16 -1.70 4.13 -3.69
CA PHE A 16 -1.74 4.78 -2.37
C PHE A 16 -2.75 4.10 -1.45
N ILE A 17 -2.43 4.11 -0.16
CA ILE A 17 -3.25 3.60 0.93
C ILE A 17 -3.61 4.77 1.84
N THR A 18 -4.87 4.84 2.24
CA THR A 18 -5.34 5.75 3.30
C THR A 18 -5.44 4.99 4.61
N SER A 19 -5.02 5.60 5.71
CA SER A 19 -5.15 5.05 7.05
C SER A 19 -5.65 6.13 7.99
N SER A 20 -6.52 5.79 8.94
CA SER A 20 -6.93 6.72 9.99
C SER A 20 -5.80 7.06 10.97
N GLU A 21 -4.72 6.27 10.98
CA GLU A 21 -3.57 6.46 11.84
C GLU A 21 -2.56 7.49 11.29
N VAL A 22 -2.72 7.92 10.03
CA VAL A 22 -1.80 8.82 9.32
C VAL A 22 -2.62 9.89 8.61
N GLN A 23 -2.18 11.15 8.66
CA GLN A 23 -2.89 12.22 7.97
C GLN A 23 -2.65 12.21 6.45
N ASP A 24 -1.46 11.77 6.02
CA ASP A 24 -1.04 11.73 4.62
C ASP A 24 -1.35 10.39 3.96
N ASP A 25 -1.58 10.43 2.64
CA ASP A 25 -1.66 9.22 1.82
C ASP A 25 -0.33 8.46 1.86
N VAL A 26 -0.38 7.15 2.08
CA VAL A 26 0.79 6.28 2.16
C VAL A 26 1.06 5.67 0.80
N PHE A 27 2.25 5.92 0.24
CA PHE A 27 2.65 5.36 -1.05
C PHE A 27 2.90 3.84 -0.95
N VAL A 28 2.40 3.06 -1.91
CA VAL A 28 2.67 1.61 -1.99
C VAL A 28 3.21 1.23 -3.37
N HIS A 29 4.23 0.37 -3.39
CA HIS A 29 4.79 -0.23 -4.60
C HIS A 29 4.57 -1.75 -4.57
N TYR A 30 4.39 -2.38 -5.73
CA TYR A 30 4.06 -3.81 -5.81
C TYR A 30 5.10 -4.72 -5.14
N THR A 31 6.36 -4.28 -5.06
CA THR A 31 7.43 -5.03 -4.40
C THR A 31 7.25 -5.14 -2.89
N ALA A 32 6.47 -4.23 -2.29
CA ALA A 32 6.15 -4.23 -0.87
C ALA A 32 4.95 -5.12 -0.53
N ILE A 33 4.22 -5.62 -1.53
CA ILE A 33 3.07 -6.51 -1.33
C ILE A 33 3.59 -7.92 -1.08
N GLU A 34 3.14 -8.55 0.00
CA GLU A 34 3.40 -9.93 0.34
C GLU A 34 2.50 -10.87 -0.46
N GLY A 35 3.00 -12.07 -0.76
CA GLY A 35 2.27 -13.08 -1.53
C GLY A 35 3.03 -13.58 -2.76
N GLU A 36 2.49 -14.64 -3.37
CA GLU A 36 3.05 -15.30 -4.55
C GLU A 36 2.30 -14.89 -5.83
N GLY A 37 3.00 -14.93 -6.97
CA GLY A 37 2.41 -14.58 -8.26
C GLY A 37 2.29 -13.08 -8.51
N TYR A 38 1.18 -12.65 -9.10
CA TYR A 38 0.98 -11.26 -9.52
C TYR A 38 0.54 -10.38 -8.34
N LYS A 39 1.49 -9.62 -7.80
CA LYS A 39 1.32 -8.73 -6.64
C LYS A 39 0.53 -7.47 -7.03
N THR A 40 -0.74 -7.44 -6.67
CA THR A 40 -1.65 -6.32 -6.97
C THR A 40 -2.62 -6.06 -5.83
N LEU A 41 -3.24 -4.89 -5.84
CA LEU A 41 -4.27 -4.45 -4.92
C LEU A 41 -5.42 -3.85 -5.73
N ASN A 42 -6.62 -3.86 -5.18
CA ASN A 42 -7.79 -3.18 -5.73
C ASN A 42 -8.18 -2.00 -4.86
N GLU A 43 -8.84 -1.00 -5.46
CA GLU A 43 -9.44 0.09 -4.70
C GLU A 43 -10.47 -0.45 -3.70
N GLY A 44 -10.37 -0.01 -2.45
CA GLY A 44 -11.22 -0.47 -1.35
C GLY A 44 -10.69 -1.67 -0.57
N ASP A 45 -9.61 -2.33 -1.02
CA ASP A 45 -9.04 -3.46 -0.29
C ASP A 45 -8.51 -3.01 1.09
N GLU A 46 -8.81 -3.80 2.11
CA GLU A 46 -8.22 -3.63 3.43
C GLU A 46 -6.83 -4.26 3.45
N VAL A 47 -5.86 -3.54 4.01
CA VAL A 47 -4.47 -3.96 4.04
C VAL A 47 -3.84 -3.70 5.40
N THR A 48 -2.94 -4.59 5.79
CA THR A 48 -2.01 -4.36 6.90
C THR A 48 -0.63 -4.07 6.34
N PHE A 49 0.07 -3.10 6.92
CA PHE A 49 1.38 -2.66 6.44
C PHE A 49 2.18 -1.97 7.53
N GLU A 50 3.46 -1.77 7.27
CA GLU A 50 4.36 -0.93 8.05
C GLU A 50 4.66 0.37 7.29
N ILE A 51 4.87 1.47 8.02
CA ILE A 51 5.23 2.76 7.41
C ILE A 51 6.71 3.01 7.59
N THR A 52 7.34 3.41 6.50
CA THR A 52 8.72 3.90 6.47
C THR A 52 8.78 5.27 5.79
N GLN A 53 9.82 6.05 6.11
CA GLN A 53 10.04 7.35 5.47
C GLN A 53 10.78 7.14 4.14
N GLY A 54 10.05 7.19 3.03
CA GLY A 54 10.62 7.10 1.69
C GLY A 54 11.02 8.46 1.11
N LYS A 55 11.71 8.45 -0.03
CA LYS A 55 12.07 9.67 -0.79
C LYS A 55 10.84 10.48 -1.26
N LYS A 56 9.66 9.85 -1.29
CA LYS A 56 8.39 10.45 -1.75
C LYS A 56 7.41 10.69 -0.59
N GLY A 57 7.87 10.64 0.66
CA GLY A 57 7.01 10.69 1.85
C GLY A 57 6.73 9.30 2.43
N PRO A 58 5.68 9.17 3.27
CA PRO A 58 5.29 7.91 3.90
C PRO A 58 5.13 6.79 2.86
N THR A 59 5.81 5.67 3.08
CA THR A 59 5.82 4.51 2.17
C THR A 59 5.46 3.25 2.93
N ALA A 60 4.53 2.46 2.38
CA ALA A 60 4.11 1.19 2.92
C ALA A 60 5.11 0.07 2.56
N THR A 61 5.47 -0.72 3.57
CA THR A 61 6.30 -1.93 3.47
C THR A 61 5.59 -3.11 4.13
N ASN A 62 5.97 -4.34 3.78
CA ASN A 62 5.36 -5.56 4.34
C ASN A 62 3.82 -5.54 4.24
N VAL A 63 3.31 -5.19 3.05
CA VAL A 63 1.88 -4.99 2.80
C VAL A 63 1.21 -6.34 2.61
N VAL A 64 0.30 -6.68 3.50
CA VAL A 64 -0.49 -7.91 3.48
C VAL A 64 -1.95 -7.53 3.22
N PRO A 65 -2.54 -7.95 2.08
CA PRO A 65 -3.97 -7.87 1.85
C PRO A 65 -4.73 -8.71 2.88
N ALA A 66 -5.83 -8.17 3.42
CA ALA A 66 -6.71 -8.89 4.34
C ALA A 66 -7.59 -9.92 3.62
#